data_AF-A0A1G2ZZW5-F1
#
_entry.id   AF-A0A1G2ZZW5-F1
#
_cell.length_a   1.000
_cell.length_b   1.000
_cell.length_c   1.000
_cell.angle_alpha   90.00
_cell.angle_beta   90.00
_cell.angle_gamma   90.00
#
_symmetry.space_group_name_H-M   'P 1'
#
loop_
_entity.id
_entity.type
_entity.pdbx_description
1 polymer ?
#
loop_
_entity_poly.entity_id
_entity_poly.type
_entity_poly.pdbx_seq_one_letter_code
_entity_poly.pdbx_strand_id
1 'polypeptide(L)'
;MTCTVLTLALGLAFHATPARAAEESLPKHGGCFACHQDIETIREEGSEMLAEILAEGESQGDPDGCVVCHGGDPQATDKETAHRGPEFYPAPGSPWVNEKTCGQCHPDHVRVQWHSLMMTEAGKIQGVAWTFGGLTGYEHRWANYDVVNPADPAQRLGTEIYRVLSVGAALGIR
;
A
#
# COMPACT_ATOMS: atom_id res chain seq x y z
N MET A 1 47.15 -22.68 51.40
CA MET A 1 46.65 -22.51 50.02
C MET A 1 45.24 -21.96 50.10
N THR A 2 45.08 -20.63 50.05
CA THR A 2 43.78 -19.96 50.01
C THR A 2 43.69 -19.27 48.65
N CYS A 3 42.83 -19.80 47.79
CA CYS A 3 42.61 -19.31 46.43
C CYS A 3 41.55 -18.21 46.49
N THR A 4 41.97 -16.95 46.38
CA THR A 4 41.07 -15.79 46.33
C THR A 4 40.62 -15.61 44.88
N VAL A 5 39.37 -15.96 44.58
CA VAL A 5 38.76 -15.71 43.27
C VAL A 5 38.25 -14.27 43.25
N LEU A 6 38.88 -13.43 42.42
CA LEU A 6 38.50 -12.04 42.20
C LEU A 6 37.43 -12.00 41.08
N THR A 7 36.16 -11.91 41.45
CA THR A 7 35.04 -11.77 40.51
C THR A 7 34.97 -10.32 40.02
N LEU A 8 35.39 -10.07 38.78
CA LEU A 8 35.24 -8.78 38.11
C LEU A 8 33.79 -8.65 37.61
N ALA A 9 32.96 -7.89 38.31
CA ALA A 9 31.60 -7.57 37.87
C ALA A 9 31.64 -6.52 36.76
N LEU A 10 31.54 -6.97 35.50
CA LEU A 10 31.39 -6.09 34.34
C LEU A 10 29.93 -5.61 34.28
N GLY A 11 29.66 -4.43 34.84
CA GLY A 11 28.34 -3.80 34.75
C GLY A 11 28.04 -3.35 33.32
N LEU A 12 27.11 -4.03 32.64
CA LEU A 12 26.53 -3.52 31.40
C LEU A 12 25.60 -2.36 31.75
N ALA A 13 26.06 -1.13 31.52
CA ALA A 13 25.21 0.05 31.51
C ALA A 13 24.35 0.03 30.23
N PHE A 14 23.12 -0.46 30.33
CA PHE A 14 22.10 -0.25 29.31
C PHE A 14 21.87 1.26 29.15
N HIS A 15 22.41 1.84 28.08
CA HIS A 15 22.02 3.17 27.64
C HIS A 15 20.63 3.04 27.03
N ALA A 16 19.60 3.35 27.82
CA ALA A 16 18.28 3.60 27.28
C ALA A 16 18.39 4.82 26.36
N THR A 17 18.39 4.60 25.04
CA THR A 17 18.07 5.66 24.09
C THR A 17 16.73 6.26 24.52
N PRO A 18 16.63 7.58 24.74
CA PRO A 18 15.36 8.18 25.06
C PRO A 18 14.40 7.84 23.92
N ALA A 19 13.21 7.35 24.28
CA ALA A 19 12.11 7.30 23.33
C ALA A 19 12.00 8.69 22.71
N ARG A 20 12.12 8.78 21.38
CA ARG A 20 11.88 10.01 20.63
C ARG A 20 10.58 10.59 21.18
N ALA A 21 10.64 11.82 21.69
CA ALA A 21 9.47 12.54 22.18
C ALA A 21 8.37 12.43 21.11
N ALA A 22 7.12 12.27 21.54
CA ALA A 22 5.97 12.31 20.64
C ALA A 22 6.11 13.54 19.74
N GLU A 23 6.35 13.29 18.46
CA GLU A 23 6.45 14.35 17.48
C GLU A 23 5.10 15.04 17.41
N GLU A 24 5.12 16.37 17.51
CA GLU A 24 3.91 17.17 17.38
C GLU A 24 3.39 16.98 15.95
N SER A 25 2.18 16.45 15.81
CA SER A 25 1.59 16.15 14.51
C SER A 25 1.43 17.41 13.66
N LEU A 26 1.54 17.28 12.34
CA LEU A 26 1.29 18.35 11.38
C LEU A 26 0.00 19.14 11.72
N PRO A 27 0.01 20.46 11.51
CA PRO A 27 -1.15 21.29 11.80
C PRO A 27 -2.33 20.84 10.95
N LYS A 28 -3.46 20.59 11.62
CA LYS A 28 -4.72 20.26 10.95
C LYS A 28 -5.41 21.56 10.58
N HIS A 29 -5.59 21.80 9.28
CA HIS A 29 -6.29 22.99 8.80
C HIS A 29 -7.81 22.79 8.92
N GLY A 30 -8.62 23.77 8.52
CA GLY A 30 -10.08 23.67 8.59
C GLY A 30 -10.68 22.62 7.64
N GLY A 31 -11.84 22.90 7.05
CA GLY A 31 -12.43 21.99 6.04
C GLY A 31 -12.76 20.61 6.60
N CYS A 32 -12.17 19.55 6.04
CA CYS A 32 -12.42 18.15 6.42
C CYS A 32 -12.19 17.89 7.92
N PHE A 33 -11.11 18.45 8.48
CA PHE A 33 -10.79 18.29 9.90
C PHE A 33 -11.73 19.03 10.85
N ALA A 34 -12.61 19.92 10.37
CA ALA A 34 -13.66 20.50 11.21
C ALA A 34 -14.58 19.41 11.81
N CYS A 35 -14.75 18.29 11.11
CA CYS A 35 -15.54 17.13 11.53
C CYS A 35 -14.69 15.86 11.78
N HIS A 36 -13.51 15.72 11.15
CA HIS A 36 -12.68 14.51 11.16
C HIS A 36 -11.39 14.62 11.99
N GLN A 37 -11.48 15.20 13.18
CA GLN A 37 -10.33 15.61 14.01
C GLN A 37 -9.40 14.48 14.44
N ASP A 38 -9.87 13.23 14.47
CA ASP A 38 -9.10 12.08 14.92
C ASP A 38 -8.33 11.37 13.79
N ILE A 39 -8.44 11.86 12.55
CA ILE A 39 -7.69 11.29 11.42
C ILE A 39 -6.22 11.75 11.50
N GLU A 40 -5.31 10.79 11.30
CA GLU A 40 -3.87 11.01 11.19
C GLU A 40 -3.43 11.11 9.72
N THR A 41 -2.21 11.60 9.50
CA THR A 41 -1.63 11.64 8.17
C THR A 41 -1.36 10.22 7.66
N ILE A 42 -1.64 9.99 6.37
CA ILE A 42 -1.54 8.65 5.76
C ILE A 42 -0.09 8.14 5.65
N ARG A 43 0.89 9.05 5.75
CA ARG A 43 2.32 8.76 5.63
C ARG A 43 3.09 9.53 6.70
N GLU A 44 4.29 9.05 6.98
CA GLU A 44 5.22 9.68 7.90
C GLU A 44 5.52 11.12 7.50
N GLU A 45 5.57 11.99 8.50
CA GLU A 45 5.92 13.39 8.32
C GLU A 45 7.33 13.55 7.76
N GLY A 46 7.48 14.43 6.77
CA GLY A 46 8.74 14.60 6.05
C GLY A 46 9.03 13.53 5.00
N SER A 47 8.17 12.51 4.81
CA SER A 47 8.29 11.61 3.66
C SER A 47 7.98 12.33 2.35
N GLU A 48 8.72 11.97 1.28
CA GLU A 48 8.52 12.55 -0.06
C GLU A 48 7.07 12.36 -0.56
N MET A 49 6.51 11.18 -0.32
CA MET A 49 5.11 10.88 -0.67
C MET A 49 4.12 11.81 0.06
N LEU A 50 4.33 12.07 1.36
CA LEU A 50 3.44 13.00 2.07
C LEU A 50 3.58 14.42 1.50
N ALA A 51 4.81 14.87 1.22
CA ALA A 51 5.05 16.19 0.67
C ALA A 51 4.34 16.40 -0.68
N GLU A 52 4.39 15.40 -1.56
CA GLU A 52 3.65 15.44 -2.84
C GLU A 52 2.13 15.44 -2.66
N ILE A 53 1.61 14.65 -1.71
CA ILE A 53 0.16 14.62 -1.41
C ILE A 53 -0.32 15.99 -0.90
N LEU A 54 0.42 16.61 0.03
CA LEU A 54 0.04 17.92 0.57
C LEU A 54 0.12 19.00 -0.51
N ALA A 55 1.14 18.97 -1.37
CA ALA A 55 1.27 19.92 -2.48
C ALA A 55 0.15 19.79 -3.51
N GLU A 56 -0.23 18.56 -3.87
CA GLU A 56 -1.37 18.29 -4.76
C GLU A 56 -2.68 18.75 -4.12
N GLY A 57 -2.89 18.42 -2.84
CA GLY A 57 -4.06 18.84 -2.07
C GLY A 57 -4.20 20.36 -1.99
N GLU A 58 -3.11 21.07 -1.69
CA GLU A 58 -3.09 22.54 -1.62
C GLU A 58 -3.56 23.16 -2.94
N SER A 59 -3.15 22.57 -4.08
CA SER A 59 -3.59 23.01 -5.42
C SER A 59 -5.10 22.85 -5.65
N GLN A 60 -5.75 21.95 -4.90
CA GLN A 60 -7.19 21.67 -4.93
C GLN A 60 -7.95 22.39 -3.78
N GLY A 61 -7.27 23.25 -3.02
CA GLY A 61 -7.88 23.95 -1.89
C GLY A 61 -8.03 23.08 -0.63
N ASP A 62 -7.27 22.01 -0.53
CA ASP A 62 -7.20 21.12 0.63
C ASP A 62 -5.74 20.94 1.10
N PRO A 63 -5.21 21.84 1.94
CA PRO A 63 -3.82 21.79 2.37
C PRO A 63 -3.45 20.54 3.16
N ASP A 64 -4.44 19.77 3.64
CA ASP A 64 -4.23 18.51 4.36
C ASP A 64 -4.23 17.28 3.43
N GLY A 65 -4.53 17.45 2.13
CA GLY A 65 -4.39 16.43 1.10
C GLY A 65 -5.43 15.31 1.10
N CYS A 66 -6.52 15.45 1.86
CA CYS A 66 -7.63 14.51 1.94
C CYS A 66 -8.25 14.24 0.55
N VAL A 67 -8.56 15.29 -0.19
CA VAL A 67 -9.31 15.23 -1.46
C VAL A 67 -8.50 14.63 -2.61
N VAL A 68 -7.17 14.57 -2.50
CA VAL A 68 -6.29 13.88 -3.47
C VAL A 68 -6.72 12.44 -3.67
N CYS A 69 -7.18 11.78 -2.60
CA CYS A 69 -7.67 10.42 -2.62
C CYS A 69 -9.19 10.33 -2.43
N HIS A 70 -9.75 11.15 -1.55
CA HIS A 70 -11.17 11.06 -1.19
C HIS A 70 -12.09 11.86 -2.11
N GLY A 71 -11.60 12.82 -2.89
CA GLY A 71 -12.43 13.77 -3.63
C GLY A 71 -13.34 14.58 -2.71
N GLY A 72 -14.47 15.06 -3.26
CA GLY A 72 -15.43 15.91 -2.53
C GLY A 72 -15.11 17.40 -2.63
N ASP A 73 -15.71 18.19 -1.73
CA ASP A 73 -15.50 19.65 -1.66
C ASP A 73 -14.85 20.04 -0.31
N PRO A 74 -13.56 20.42 -0.30
CA PRO A 74 -12.85 20.76 0.94
C PRO A 74 -13.28 22.11 1.53
N GLN A 75 -14.02 22.93 0.80
CA GLN A 75 -14.49 24.25 1.23
C GLN A 75 -15.91 24.21 1.80
N ALA A 76 -16.63 23.11 1.61
CA ALA A 76 -17.96 22.92 2.16
C ALA A 76 -17.92 22.77 3.69
N THR A 77 -18.92 23.35 4.36
CA THR A 77 -19.04 23.34 5.83
C THR A 77 -20.15 22.41 6.33
N ASP A 78 -20.89 21.78 5.41
CA ASP A 78 -21.91 20.80 5.71
C ASP A 78 -21.57 19.44 5.09
N LYS A 79 -22.01 18.38 5.78
CA LYS A 79 -21.72 16.99 5.42
C LYS A 79 -22.17 16.64 4.00
N GLU A 80 -23.33 17.12 3.56
CA GLU A 80 -23.94 16.67 2.31
C GLU A 80 -23.26 17.31 1.10
N THR A 81 -22.77 18.54 1.23
CA THR A 81 -22.00 19.22 0.19
C THR A 81 -20.55 18.74 0.18
N ALA A 82 -19.90 18.58 1.35
CA ALA A 82 -18.50 18.14 1.44
C ALA A 82 -18.28 16.73 0.86
N HIS A 83 -19.23 15.82 1.09
CA HIS A 83 -19.20 14.45 0.56
C HIS A 83 -19.93 14.32 -0.79
N ARG A 84 -20.09 15.44 -1.51
CA ARG A 84 -20.66 15.52 -2.86
C ARG A 84 -19.66 16.26 -3.75
N GLY A 85 -19.67 15.94 -5.03
CA GLY A 85 -18.73 16.49 -6.00
C GLY A 85 -18.27 15.43 -7.00
N PRO A 86 -17.42 15.80 -7.97
CA PRO A 86 -16.77 14.83 -8.83
C PRO A 86 -16.02 13.82 -7.95
N GLU A 87 -16.42 12.55 -8.05
CA GLU A 87 -15.60 11.43 -7.57
C GLU A 87 -15.28 11.43 -6.06
N PHE A 88 -16.29 11.65 -5.20
CA PHE A 88 -16.13 11.39 -3.76
C PHE A 88 -16.03 9.88 -3.46
N TYR A 89 -14.92 9.47 -2.85
CA TYR A 89 -14.60 8.11 -2.47
C TYR A 89 -14.52 7.95 -0.95
N PRO A 90 -15.55 7.40 -0.29
CA PRO A 90 -15.49 7.14 1.15
C PRO A 90 -14.47 6.05 1.51
N ALA A 91 -14.10 5.20 0.54
CA ALA A 91 -13.12 4.13 0.68
C ALA A 91 -12.09 4.18 -0.46
N PRO A 92 -11.17 5.15 -0.46
CA PRO A 92 -10.28 5.42 -1.60
C PRO A 92 -9.21 4.34 -1.80
N GLY A 93 -8.94 3.52 -0.77
CA GLY A 93 -8.05 2.35 -0.88
C GLY A 93 -8.70 1.12 -1.52
N SER A 94 -9.98 1.18 -1.92
CA SER A 94 -10.64 0.06 -2.57
C SER A 94 -9.95 -0.27 -3.90
N PRO A 95 -9.65 -1.55 -4.19
CA PRO A 95 -9.06 -1.95 -5.48
C PRO A 95 -9.87 -1.44 -6.68
N TRP A 96 -11.18 -1.31 -6.52
CA TRP A 96 -12.12 -0.91 -7.57
C TRP A 96 -12.08 0.58 -7.92
N VAL A 97 -11.40 1.41 -7.12
CA VAL A 97 -11.24 2.85 -7.37
C VAL A 97 -9.79 3.31 -7.27
N ASN A 98 -8.86 2.41 -6.89
CA ASN A 98 -7.48 2.77 -6.61
C ASN A 98 -6.73 3.34 -7.82
N GLU A 99 -7.17 3.06 -9.06
CA GLU A 99 -6.64 3.68 -10.27
C GLU A 99 -6.80 5.21 -10.26
N LYS A 100 -7.84 5.69 -9.55
CA LYS A 100 -8.21 7.11 -9.43
C LYS A 100 -7.68 7.74 -8.15
N THR A 101 -7.04 6.96 -7.27
CA THR A 101 -6.48 7.45 -6.00
C THR A 101 -4.97 7.22 -6.01
N CYS A 102 -4.50 6.04 -5.64
CA CYS A 102 -3.09 5.66 -5.67
C CYS A 102 -2.52 5.67 -7.10
N GLY A 103 -3.32 5.25 -8.08
CA GLY A 103 -2.93 5.08 -9.49
C GLY A 103 -2.62 6.38 -10.23
N GLN A 104 -3.02 7.53 -9.67
CA GLN A 104 -2.67 8.85 -10.18
C GLN A 104 -1.15 9.04 -10.23
N CYS A 105 -0.44 8.56 -9.20
CA CYS A 105 1.02 8.63 -9.08
C CYS A 105 1.69 7.25 -9.23
N HIS A 106 0.97 6.16 -8.95
CA HIS A 106 1.51 4.80 -8.88
C HIS A 106 0.74 3.79 -9.77
N PRO A 107 0.62 4.05 -11.09
CA PRO A 107 -0.18 3.21 -11.99
C PRO A 107 0.34 1.78 -12.09
N ASP A 108 1.66 1.58 -12.00
CA ASP A 108 2.25 0.24 -12.02
C ASP A 108 1.93 -0.59 -10.77
N HIS A 109 1.85 0.04 -9.60
CA HIS A 109 1.49 -0.63 -8.35
C HIS A 109 0.02 -1.07 -8.38
N VAL A 110 -0.87 -0.22 -8.90
CA VAL A 110 -2.28 -0.58 -9.13
C VAL A 110 -2.38 -1.72 -10.13
N ARG A 111 -1.68 -1.63 -11.26
CA ARG A 111 -1.66 -2.69 -12.27
C ARG A 111 -1.23 -4.03 -11.68
N VAL A 112 -0.15 -4.09 -10.90
CA VAL A 112 0.30 -5.38 -10.33
C VAL A 112 -0.63 -5.94 -9.27
N GLN A 113 -1.32 -5.08 -8.50
CA GLN A 113 -2.38 -5.53 -7.58
C GLN A 113 -3.44 -6.33 -8.34
N TRP A 114 -3.90 -5.82 -9.48
CA TRP A 114 -4.89 -6.47 -10.35
C TRP A 114 -4.39 -7.78 -10.98
N HIS A 115 -3.08 -7.99 -11.08
CA HIS A 115 -2.48 -9.23 -11.59
C HIS A 115 -2.00 -10.18 -10.47
N SER A 116 -2.17 -9.80 -9.21
CA SER A 116 -1.66 -10.59 -8.08
C SER A 116 -2.48 -11.85 -7.84
N LEU A 117 -1.83 -12.90 -7.33
CA LEU A 117 -2.51 -14.16 -6.97
C LEU A 117 -3.64 -13.94 -5.94
N MET A 118 -3.46 -12.98 -5.03
CA MET A 118 -4.43 -12.69 -3.98
C MET A 118 -5.66 -11.95 -4.51
N MET A 119 -5.49 -11.07 -5.50
CA MET A 119 -6.63 -10.35 -6.10
C MET A 119 -7.39 -11.22 -7.10
N THR A 120 -6.66 -12.00 -7.90
CA THR A 120 -7.24 -12.84 -8.96
C THR A 120 -7.83 -14.15 -8.45
N GLU A 121 -7.36 -14.62 -7.28
CA GLU A 121 -7.66 -15.95 -6.72
C GLU A 121 -7.31 -17.12 -7.65
N ALA A 122 -6.53 -16.87 -8.72
CA ALA A 122 -6.30 -17.82 -9.81
C ALA A 122 -5.70 -19.15 -9.33
N GLY A 123 -4.77 -19.09 -8.37
CA GLY A 123 -4.16 -20.29 -7.78
C GLY A 123 -5.15 -21.12 -6.96
N LYS A 124 -6.05 -20.49 -6.18
CA LYS A 124 -7.06 -21.19 -5.37
C LYS A 124 -8.09 -21.86 -6.28
N ILE A 125 -8.57 -21.13 -7.28
CA ILE A 125 -9.55 -21.63 -8.25
C ILE A 125 -8.95 -22.80 -9.04
N GLN A 126 -7.70 -22.66 -9.50
CA GLN A 126 -7.00 -23.74 -10.20
C GLN A 126 -6.85 -24.99 -9.33
N GLY A 127 -6.43 -24.84 -8.07
CA GLY A 127 -6.28 -25.97 -7.14
C GLY A 127 -7.58 -26.73 -6.91
N VAL A 128 -8.70 -26.01 -6.77
CA VAL A 128 -10.03 -26.63 -6.69
C VAL A 128 -10.37 -27.34 -8.00
N ALA A 129 -10.20 -26.69 -9.15
CA ALA A 129 -10.50 -27.29 -10.44
C ALA A 129 -9.73 -28.60 -10.66
N TRP A 130 -8.43 -28.67 -10.35
CA TRP A 130 -7.66 -29.91 -10.43
C TRP A 130 -8.15 -31.00 -9.49
N THR A 131 -8.53 -30.64 -8.26
CA THR A 131 -9.08 -31.60 -7.29
C THR A 131 -10.33 -32.30 -7.85
N PHE A 132 -11.12 -31.59 -8.65
CA PHE A 132 -12.33 -32.12 -9.30
C PHE A 132 -12.12 -32.60 -10.74
N GLY A 133 -10.87 -32.81 -11.17
CA GLY A 133 -10.56 -33.41 -12.48
C GLY A 133 -10.43 -32.42 -13.64
N GLY A 134 -10.14 -31.14 -13.36
CA GLY A 134 -9.86 -30.13 -14.37
C GLY A 134 -8.69 -30.53 -15.28
N LEU A 135 -8.94 -30.58 -16.59
CA LEU A 135 -7.99 -31.07 -17.60
C LEU A 135 -7.05 -29.99 -18.14
N THR A 136 -6.82 -28.91 -17.38
CA THR A 136 -6.03 -27.75 -17.83
C THR A 136 -4.52 -27.94 -17.72
N GLY A 137 -4.05 -29.10 -17.26
CA GLY A 137 -2.61 -29.32 -17.03
C GLY A 137 -2.06 -28.26 -16.08
N TYR A 138 -0.86 -27.71 -16.34
CA TYR A 138 -0.26 -26.63 -15.55
C TYR A 138 -0.74 -25.22 -15.93
N GLU A 139 -1.69 -25.10 -16.86
CA GLU A 139 -2.20 -23.80 -17.29
C GLU A 139 -3.24 -23.27 -16.29
N HIS A 140 -3.00 -22.08 -15.74
CA HIS A 140 -3.94 -21.37 -14.89
C HIS A 140 -4.93 -20.61 -15.79
N ARG A 141 -6.14 -21.15 -15.96
CA ARG A 141 -7.12 -20.63 -16.94
C ARG A 141 -8.30 -19.89 -16.31
N TRP A 142 -8.38 -19.85 -14.99
CA TRP A 142 -9.51 -19.26 -14.27
C TRP A 142 -9.03 -18.26 -13.22
N ALA A 143 -9.82 -17.19 -13.04
CA ALA A 143 -9.62 -16.12 -12.08
C ALA A 143 -10.98 -15.49 -11.74
N ASN A 144 -11.02 -14.61 -10.75
CA ASN A 144 -12.22 -13.84 -10.39
C ASN A 144 -12.69 -12.87 -11.49
N TYR A 145 -11.80 -12.48 -12.40
CA TYR A 145 -12.05 -11.53 -13.49
C TYR A 145 -11.02 -11.74 -14.60
N ASP A 146 -11.31 -11.21 -15.79
CA ASP A 146 -10.43 -11.31 -16.95
C ASP A 146 -9.14 -10.50 -16.73
N VAL A 147 -8.01 -11.19 -16.75
CA VAL A 147 -6.69 -10.58 -16.59
C VAL A 147 -5.63 -11.43 -17.28
N VAL A 148 -4.64 -10.77 -17.87
CA VAL A 148 -3.56 -11.44 -18.60
C VAL A 148 -2.25 -10.79 -18.20
N ASN A 149 -1.31 -11.58 -17.72
CA ASN A 149 0.05 -11.10 -17.48
C ASN A 149 0.66 -10.55 -18.78
N PRO A 150 1.55 -9.54 -18.69
CA PRO A 150 2.32 -9.10 -19.86
C PRO A 150 2.97 -10.30 -20.56
N ALA A 151 2.89 -10.32 -21.89
CA ALA A 151 3.46 -11.38 -22.71
C ALA A 151 4.98 -11.47 -22.53
N ASP A 152 5.63 -10.32 -22.34
CA ASP A 152 7.03 -10.23 -21.94
C ASP A 152 7.15 -10.20 -20.39
N PRO A 153 7.74 -11.24 -19.76
CA PRO A 153 7.93 -11.29 -18.32
C PRO A 153 8.83 -10.18 -17.77
N ALA A 154 9.69 -9.57 -18.59
CA ALA A 154 10.53 -8.46 -18.17
C ALA A 154 9.70 -7.21 -17.80
N GLN A 155 8.47 -7.11 -18.30
CA GLN A 155 7.51 -6.04 -17.98
C GLN A 155 6.78 -6.26 -16.65
N ARG A 156 7.00 -7.39 -15.97
CA ARG A 156 6.46 -7.63 -14.63
C ARG A 156 7.26 -6.83 -13.60
N LEU A 157 6.55 -6.21 -12.65
CA LEU A 157 7.21 -5.51 -11.55
C LEU A 157 7.89 -6.54 -10.63
N GLY A 158 9.13 -6.27 -10.25
CA GLY A 158 9.92 -7.16 -9.40
C GLY A 158 11.41 -7.11 -9.73
N THR A 159 12.19 -7.84 -8.95
CA THR A 159 13.62 -8.03 -9.21
C THR A 159 13.83 -8.83 -10.48
N GLU A 160 15.05 -8.76 -11.03
CA GLU A 160 15.41 -9.59 -12.18
C GLU A 160 15.17 -11.08 -11.91
N ILE A 161 15.53 -11.56 -10.72
CA ILE A 161 15.29 -12.93 -10.28
C ILE A 161 13.78 -13.25 -10.31
N TYR A 162 12.93 -12.36 -9.81
CA TYR A 162 11.49 -12.57 -9.83
C TYR A 162 10.94 -12.67 -11.26
N ARG A 163 11.37 -11.79 -12.16
CA ARG A 163 10.97 -11.80 -13.57
C ARG A 163 11.35 -13.12 -14.22
N VAL A 164 12.57 -13.61 -13.98
CA VAL A 164 13.13 -14.86 -14.49
C VAL A 164 12.42 -16.11 -13.92
N LEU A 165 12.09 -16.14 -12.63
CA LEU A 165 11.35 -17.26 -12.02
C LEU A 165 9.89 -17.33 -12.49
N SER A 166 9.27 -16.18 -12.70
CA SER A 166 7.86 -16.10 -13.07
C SER A 166 7.56 -16.62 -14.49
N VAL A 167 8.58 -16.95 -15.27
CA VAL A 167 8.45 -17.57 -16.61
C VAL A 167 8.59 -19.09 -16.59
N GLY A 168 8.99 -19.72 -15.48
CA GLY A 168 9.29 -21.15 -15.40
C GLY A 168 10.45 -21.63 -16.29
N ALA A 169 11.00 -20.78 -17.16
CA ALA A 169 11.96 -21.16 -18.19
C ALA A 169 13.40 -21.28 -17.68
N ALA A 170 13.75 -20.61 -16.58
CA ALA A 170 15.15 -20.41 -16.21
C ALA A 170 15.77 -21.49 -15.33
N LEU A 171 14.98 -22.38 -14.73
CA LEU A 171 15.52 -23.40 -13.82
C LEU A 171 15.49 -24.83 -14.38
N GLY A 172 14.95 -25.06 -15.59
CA GLY A 172 14.84 -26.42 -16.13
C GLY A 172 14.03 -27.38 -15.23
N ILE A 173 13.27 -26.84 -14.27
CA ILE A 173 12.37 -27.60 -13.40
C ILE A 173 11.09 -27.80 -14.21
N ARG A 174 11.01 -28.97 -14.85
CA ARG A 174 9.74 -29.57 -15.26
C ARG A 174 9.07 -30.24 -14.07
#